data_AF-A0AAW3I0Y2-F1
#
_entry.id   AF-A0AAW3I0Y2-F1
#
_cell.length_a   1.000
_cell.length_b   1.000
_cell.length_c   1.000
_cell.angle_alpha   90.00
_cell.angle_beta   90.00
_cell.angle_gamma   90.00
#
_symmetry.space_group_name_H-M   'P 1'
#
loop_
_entity.id
_entity.type
_entity.pdbx_description
1 polymer ?
#
loop_
_entity_poly.entity_id
_entity_poly.type
_entity_poly.pdbx_seq_one_letter_code
_entity_poly.pdbx_strand_id
1 'polypeptide(L)'
;HDIRSTSGRVVLIDKGTRFIGYQQGVLAQGQPRVGVVWSRLETPKGVVIQLDSPGTGPLGEAGLDGFIDTHFAERFGGAIMVSLISDLGTWATSRGSSDNSQVQFNTTGEAATNAVTTVLDNTINIPPTLYRNQGGRLGIYVARDLDFSSVYTLRSVAR
;
A
#
# COMPACT_ATOMS: atom_id res chain seq x y z
N HIS A 1 25.27 -6.18 1.15
CA HIS A 1 26.45 -5.92 0.30
C HIS A 1 27.13 -4.66 0.77
N ASP A 2 28.42 -4.50 0.48
CA ASP A 2 29.16 -3.28 0.80
C ASP A 2 28.93 -2.25 -0.31
N ILE A 3 28.64 -1.00 0.05
CA ILE A 3 28.49 0.11 -0.91
C ILE A 3 29.76 0.95 -0.86
N ARG A 4 30.34 1.21 -2.03
CA ARG A 4 31.62 1.88 -2.18
C ARG A 4 31.45 3.34 -2.59
N SER A 5 32.50 4.13 -2.35
CA SER A 5 32.61 5.51 -2.84
C SER A 5 32.56 5.56 -4.36
N THR A 6 32.34 6.76 -4.92
CA THR A 6 32.31 7.01 -6.37
C THR A 6 33.58 6.52 -7.08
N SER A 7 34.73 6.59 -6.41
CA SER A 7 36.01 6.07 -6.92
C SER A 7 36.15 4.54 -6.87
N GLY A 8 35.25 3.85 -6.17
CA GLY A 8 35.29 2.40 -5.93
C GLY A 8 36.36 1.96 -4.93
N ARG A 9 37.14 2.86 -4.33
CA ARG A 9 38.31 2.52 -3.51
C ARG A 9 38.00 2.30 -2.02
N VAL A 10 36.93 2.90 -1.53
CA VAL A 10 36.60 2.94 -0.10
C VAL A 10 35.18 2.41 0.09
N VAL A 11 34.98 1.50 1.04
CA VAL A 11 33.64 1.11 1.48
C VAL A 11 33.10 2.21 2.40
N LEU A 12 31.96 2.79 2.04
CA LEU A 12 31.31 3.86 2.81
C LEU A 12 30.17 3.31 3.66
N ILE A 13 29.44 2.32 3.13
CA ILE A 13 28.33 1.68 3.83
C ILE A 13 28.68 0.21 4.01
N ASP A 14 29.00 -0.14 5.26
CA ASP A 14 29.35 -1.50 5.67
C ASP A 14 28.12 -2.42 5.62
N LYS A 15 28.32 -3.71 5.30
CA LYS A 15 27.31 -4.73 5.53
C LYS A 15 26.78 -4.68 6.97
N GLY A 16 25.47 -4.84 7.13
CA GLY A 16 24.80 -4.74 8.44
C GLY A 16 24.37 -3.32 8.83
N THR A 17 24.62 -2.31 7.98
CA THR A 17 24.02 -0.99 8.12
C THR A 17 22.50 -1.09 8.14
N ARG A 18 21.87 -0.45 9.13
CA ARG A 18 20.42 -0.39 9.29
C ARG A 18 19.89 0.84 8.58
N PHE A 19 18.87 0.66 7.76
CA PHE A 19 18.15 1.77 7.11
C PHE A 19 16.81 1.96 7.79
N ILE A 20 16.51 3.21 8.14
CA ILE A 20 15.29 3.60 8.82
C ILE A 20 14.53 4.53 7.89
N GLY A 21 13.24 4.28 7.75
CA GLY A 21 12.37 5.01 6.84
C GLY A 21 10.92 4.91 7.27
N TYR A 22 10.05 5.56 6.52
CA TYR A 22 8.62 5.57 6.73
C TYR A 22 7.88 5.45 5.40
N GLN A 23 6.67 4.91 5.48
CA GLN A 23 5.77 4.83 4.35
C GLN A 23 5.21 6.21 4.04
N GLN A 24 5.22 6.59 2.77
CA GLN A 24 4.65 7.85 2.31
C GLN A 24 3.21 7.63 1.87
N GLY A 25 2.27 7.93 2.77
CA GLY A 25 0.84 7.94 2.49
C GLY A 25 0.18 6.55 2.45
N VAL A 26 -1.11 6.56 2.10
CA VAL A 26 -1.96 5.37 1.93
C VAL A 26 -2.02 5.01 0.45
N LEU A 27 -2.09 3.71 0.13
CA LEU A 27 -2.25 3.25 -1.24
C LEU A 27 -3.60 3.71 -1.79
N ALA A 28 -3.60 4.40 -2.93
CA ALA A 28 -4.83 4.77 -3.61
C ALA A 28 -5.33 3.64 -4.53
N GLN A 29 -6.61 3.67 -4.87
CA GLN A 29 -7.19 2.71 -5.81
C GLN A 29 -6.44 2.73 -7.16
N GLY A 30 -6.10 1.55 -7.68
CA GLY A 30 -5.37 1.40 -8.94
C GLY A 30 -3.87 1.66 -8.84
N GLN A 31 -3.34 2.03 -7.67
CA GLN A 31 -1.90 2.08 -7.46
C GLN A 31 -1.36 0.67 -7.16
N PRO A 32 -0.37 0.18 -7.93
CA PRO A 32 0.19 -1.15 -7.72
C PRO A 32 1.30 -1.17 -6.64
N ARG A 33 1.72 0.00 -6.15
CA ARG A 33 2.91 0.14 -5.29
C ARG A 33 2.77 1.28 -4.31
N VAL A 34 3.44 1.12 -3.16
CA VAL A 34 3.47 2.12 -2.11
C VAL A 34 4.80 2.88 -2.09
N GLY A 35 4.74 4.20 -1.90
CA GLY A 35 5.92 5.03 -1.71
C GLY A 35 6.53 4.79 -0.33
N VAL A 36 7.86 4.66 -0.27
CA VAL A 36 8.61 4.62 0.99
C VAL A 36 9.75 5.62 0.89
N VAL A 37 10.01 6.33 1.98
CA VAL A 37 11.14 7.25 2.10
C VAL A 37 12.07 6.73 3.19
N TRP A 38 13.33 6.53 2.83
CA TRP A 38 14.40 6.21 3.75
C TRP A 38 14.96 7.50 4.32
N SER A 39 14.74 7.74 5.61
CA SER A 39 15.13 8.97 6.29
C SER A 39 16.60 8.96 6.67
N ARG A 40 17.09 7.86 7.24
CA ARG A 40 18.49 7.76 7.71
C ARG A 40 19.04 6.35 7.60
N LEU A 41 20.37 6.27 7.53
CA LEU A 41 21.12 5.04 7.74
C LEU A 41 21.94 5.11 9.03
N GLU A 42 22.18 3.95 9.63
CA GLU A 42 23.01 3.78 10.81
C GLU A 42 23.95 2.59 10.61
N THR A 43 25.26 2.87 10.50
CA THR A 43 26.26 1.83 10.29
C THR A 43 26.51 1.03 11.57
N PRO A 44 27.04 -0.20 11.49
CA PRO A 44 27.39 -0.99 12.68
C PRO A 44 28.42 -0.31 13.60
N LYS A 45 29.13 0.70 13.10
CA LYS A 45 30.12 1.50 13.84
C LYS A 45 29.49 2.72 14.55
N GLY A 46 28.16 2.88 14.49
CA GLY A 46 27.44 3.98 15.13
C GLY A 46 27.38 5.28 14.32
N VAL A 47 27.74 5.24 13.03
CA VAL A 47 27.68 6.41 12.15
C VAL A 47 26.25 6.57 11.63
N VAL A 48 25.66 7.75 11.86
CA VAL A 48 24.31 8.08 11.40
C VAL A 48 24.39 9.13 10.28
N ILE A 49 23.73 8.86 9.16
CA ILE A 49 23.67 9.77 8.00
C ILE A 49 22.24 9.92 7.54
N GLN A 50 21.82 11.15 7.29
CA GLN A 50 20.52 11.46 6.72
C GLN A 50 20.52 11.14 5.22
N LEU A 51 19.53 10.37 4.78
CA LEU A 51 19.37 9.94 3.39
C LEU A 51 18.32 10.76 2.65
N ASP A 52 17.15 10.96 3.29
CA ASP A 52 15.95 11.55 2.69
C ASP A 52 15.72 11.11 1.23
N SER A 53 15.72 9.80 1.03
CA SER A 53 15.83 9.17 -0.29
C SER A 53 14.70 8.18 -0.56
N PRO A 54 14.13 8.14 -1.78
CA PRO A 54 13.02 7.25 -2.10
C PRO A 54 13.45 5.77 -2.13
N GLY A 55 12.54 4.92 -1.67
CA GLY A 55 12.63 3.47 -1.81
C GLY A 55 12.25 3.02 -3.21
N THR A 56 12.95 2.00 -3.69
CA THR A 56 12.70 1.36 -4.98
C THR A 56 12.50 -0.14 -4.80
N GLY A 57 11.90 -0.78 -5.79
CA GLY A 57 11.93 -2.22 -5.88
C GLY A 57 13.32 -2.76 -6.29
N PRO A 58 13.46 -4.09 -6.42
CA PRO A 58 14.74 -4.75 -6.67
C PRO A 58 15.40 -4.41 -8.01
N LEU A 59 14.64 -3.91 -8.98
CA LEU A 59 15.11 -3.53 -10.32
C LEU A 59 15.20 -2.01 -10.51
N GLY A 60 15.09 -1.22 -9.42
CA GLY A 60 15.16 0.24 -9.45
C GLY A 60 13.83 0.93 -9.76
N GLU A 61 12.75 0.17 -9.82
CA GLU A 61 11.41 0.69 -10.03
C GLU A 61 10.91 1.52 -8.84
N ALA A 62 10.15 2.58 -9.08
CA ALA A 62 9.67 3.45 -8.02
C ALA A 62 8.65 2.76 -7.11
N GLY A 63 8.83 2.91 -5.79
CA GLY A 63 7.96 2.36 -4.77
C GLY A 63 8.17 0.87 -4.53
N LEU A 64 7.45 0.35 -3.54
CA LEU A 64 7.49 -1.02 -3.11
C LEU A 64 6.26 -1.77 -3.58
N ASP A 65 6.48 -2.92 -4.21
CA ASP A 65 5.47 -3.92 -4.52
C ASP A 65 5.07 -4.75 -3.29
N GLY A 66 3.92 -5.40 -3.38
CA GLY A 66 3.38 -6.29 -2.35
C GLY A 66 2.05 -6.89 -2.78
N PHE A 67 1.47 -7.70 -1.89
CA PHE A 67 0.13 -8.24 -2.04
C PHE A 67 -0.89 -7.13 -1.74
N ILE A 68 -1.82 -6.89 -2.66
CA ILE A 68 -2.82 -5.83 -2.50
C ILE A 68 -4.14 -6.47 -2.11
N ASP A 69 -4.65 -6.09 -0.94
CA ASP A 69 -6.03 -6.35 -0.56
C ASP A 69 -6.89 -5.14 -0.95
N THR A 70 -7.82 -5.38 -1.87
CA THR A 70 -8.74 -4.35 -2.36
C THR A 70 -9.98 -4.19 -1.49
N HIS A 71 -10.14 -5.04 -0.47
CA HIS A 71 -11.31 -5.12 0.40
C HIS A 71 -12.62 -5.26 -0.39
N PHE A 72 -12.61 -6.03 -1.49
CA PHE A 72 -13.76 -6.11 -2.39
C PHE A 72 -15.02 -6.60 -1.68
N ALA A 73 -14.90 -7.60 -0.80
CA ALA A 73 -16.02 -8.16 -0.07
C ALA A 73 -16.62 -7.13 0.91
N GLU A 74 -15.78 -6.36 1.59
CA GLU A 74 -16.17 -5.29 2.51
C GLU A 74 -16.79 -4.11 1.75
N ARG A 75 -16.26 -3.81 0.55
CA ARG A 75 -16.71 -2.72 -0.31
C ARG A 75 -18.03 -2.99 -1.00
N PHE A 76 -18.22 -4.20 -1.51
CA PHE A 76 -19.35 -4.52 -2.39
C PHE A 76 -20.28 -5.59 -1.83
N GLY A 77 -19.86 -6.36 -0.81
CA GLY A 77 -20.64 -7.47 -0.27
C GLY A 77 -21.99 -7.04 0.32
N GLY A 78 -22.02 -5.93 1.07
CA GLY A 78 -23.27 -5.38 1.60
C GLY A 78 -24.23 -4.93 0.51
N ALA A 79 -23.73 -4.22 -0.50
CA ALA A 79 -24.53 -3.73 -1.62
C ALA A 79 -25.11 -4.88 -2.46
N ILE A 80 -24.29 -5.90 -2.75
CA ILE A 80 -24.72 -7.12 -3.45
C ILE A 80 -25.80 -7.85 -2.63
N MET A 81 -25.63 -7.97 -1.31
CA MET A 81 -26.62 -8.64 -0.46
C MET A 81 -27.96 -7.89 -0.44
N VAL A 82 -27.94 -6.56 -0.31
CA VAL A 82 -29.16 -5.74 -0.36
C VAL A 82 -29.84 -5.87 -1.72
N SER A 83 -29.09 -5.84 -2.83
CA SER A 83 -29.66 -5.99 -4.17
C SER A 83 -30.30 -7.37 -4.38
N LEU A 84 -29.66 -8.45 -3.90
CA LEU A 84 -30.22 -9.79 -3.97
C LEU A 84 -31.50 -9.93 -3.14
N ILE A 85 -31.57 -9.32 -1.94
CA ILE A 85 -32.78 -9.31 -1.12
C ILE A 85 -33.91 -8.54 -1.81
N SER A 86 -33.62 -7.40 -2.42
CA SER A 86 -34.63 -6.63 -3.17
C SER A 86 -35.12 -7.39 -4.40
N ASP A 87 -34.23 -8.04 -5.13
CA ASP A 87 -34.58 -8.81 -6.33
C ASP A 87 -35.42 -10.05 -5.99
N LEU A 88 -35.09 -10.75 -4.89
CA LEU A 88 -35.90 -11.88 -4.41
C LEU A 88 -37.26 -11.43 -3.86
N GLY A 89 -37.33 -10.29 -3.15
CA GLY A 89 -38.58 -9.72 -2.66
C GLY A 89 -39.53 -9.31 -3.79
N THR A 90 -39.01 -8.67 -4.83
CA THR A 90 -39.78 -8.30 -6.04
C THR A 90 -40.21 -9.54 -6.84
N TRP A 91 -39.35 -10.55 -6.97
CA TRP A 91 -39.72 -11.81 -7.63
C TRP A 91 -40.80 -12.59 -6.85
N ALA A 92 -40.70 -12.69 -5.53
CA ALA A 92 -41.68 -13.42 -4.71
C ALA A 92 -43.06 -12.76 -4.74
N THR A 93 -43.10 -11.42 -4.69
CA THR A 93 -44.35 -10.65 -4.85
C THR A 93 -44.95 -10.81 -6.26
N SER A 94 -44.13 -10.89 -7.30
CA SER A 94 -44.60 -11.15 -8.68
C SER A 94 -45.27 -12.52 -8.87
N ARG A 95 -44.86 -13.55 -8.09
CA ARG A 95 -45.49 -14.90 -8.10
C ARG A 95 -46.66 -15.05 -7.15
N GLY A 96 -46.66 -14.32 -6.03
CA GLY A 96 -47.75 -14.31 -5.03
C GLY A 96 -48.99 -13.55 -5.46
N SER A 97 -48.95 -12.78 -6.55
CA SER A 97 -50.07 -11.94 -7.03
C SER A 97 -51.19 -12.70 -7.75
N SER A 98 -51.36 -13.99 -7.45
CA SER A 98 -52.35 -14.87 -8.11
C SER A 98 -53.70 -14.97 -7.38
N ASP A 99 -53.85 -14.39 -6.18
CA ASP A 99 -55.13 -14.43 -5.45
C ASP A 99 -55.35 -13.17 -4.60
N ASN A 100 -56.15 -12.25 -5.15
CA ASN A 100 -56.98 -11.22 -4.50
C ASN A 100 -56.48 -10.49 -3.23
N SER A 101 -55.18 -10.22 -3.10
CA SER A 101 -54.64 -9.29 -2.08
C SER A 101 -53.44 -8.55 -2.65
N GLN A 102 -53.73 -7.47 -3.38
CA GLN A 102 -52.76 -6.53 -3.93
C GLN A 102 -52.09 -5.76 -2.78
N VAL A 103 -51.15 -6.40 -2.07
CA VAL A 103 -50.18 -5.68 -1.23
C VAL A 103 -49.13 -5.11 -2.17
N GLN A 104 -49.48 -3.97 -2.77
CA GLN A 104 -48.62 -3.27 -3.71
C GLN A 104 -47.55 -2.51 -2.93
N PHE A 105 -46.44 -3.19 -2.66
CA PHE A 105 -45.19 -2.53 -2.24
C PHE A 105 -44.55 -1.85 -3.47
N ASN A 106 -45.18 -0.80 -4.01
CA ASN A 106 -44.59 0.01 -5.07
C ASN A 106 -43.40 0.85 -4.56
N THR A 107 -43.18 0.88 -3.25
CA THR A 107 -42.16 1.67 -2.55
C THR A 107 -40.86 0.90 -2.26
N THR A 108 -40.80 -0.42 -2.49
CA THR A 108 -39.60 -1.21 -2.18
C THR A 108 -38.48 -1.06 -3.21
N GLY A 109 -38.78 -0.78 -4.48
CA GLY A 109 -37.74 -0.61 -5.53
C GLY A 109 -36.88 0.65 -5.32
N GLU A 110 -37.53 1.79 -5.07
CA GLU A 110 -36.84 3.05 -4.77
C GLU A 110 -36.12 3.01 -3.42
N ALA A 111 -36.76 2.44 -2.38
CA ALA A 111 -36.13 2.26 -1.07
C ALA A 111 -34.92 1.33 -1.13
N ALA A 112 -34.97 0.26 -1.92
CA ALA A 112 -33.84 -0.65 -2.13
C ALA A 112 -32.70 0.04 -2.88
N THR A 113 -33.00 0.82 -3.92
CA THR A 113 -31.98 1.57 -4.68
C THR A 113 -31.29 2.61 -3.79
N ASN A 114 -32.06 3.31 -2.95
CA ASN A 114 -31.53 4.25 -1.97
C ASN A 114 -30.69 3.55 -0.88
N ALA A 115 -31.07 2.35 -0.45
CA ALA A 115 -30.30 1.56 0.49
C ALA A 115 -28.98 1.05 -0.14
N VAL A 116 -29.01 0.57 -1.38
CA VAL A 116 -27.81 0.12 -2.12
C VAL A 116 -26.83 1.28 -2.33
N THR A 117 -27.31 2.44 -2.77
CA THR A 117 -26.49 3.64 -2.94
C THR A 117 -25.90 4.13 -1.62
N THR A 118 -26.70 4.17 -0.54
CA THR A 118 -26.21 4.53 0.80
C THR A 118 -25.13 3.56 1.30
N VAL A 119 -25.30 2.25 1.08
CA VAL A 119 -24.29 1.25 1.46
C VAL A 119 -23.03 1.43 0.64
N LEU A 120 -23.14 1.58 -0.69
CA LEU A 120 -22.02 1.84 -1.58
C LEU A 120 -21.26 3.10 -1.20
N ASP A 121 -21.94 4.22 -0.93
CA ASP A 121 -21.29 5.48 -0.57
C ASP A 121 -20.46 5.37 0.71
N ASN A 122 -20.92 4.56 1.66
CA ASN A 122 -20.21 4.31 2.92
C ASN A 122 -19.04 3.33 2.77
N THR A 123 -19.10 2.40 1.82
CA THR A 123 -18.09 1.32 1.69
C THR A 123 -17.13 1.52 0.53
N ILE A 124 -17.47 2.27 -0.51
CA ILE A 124 -16.65 2.47 -1.72
C ILE A 124 -15.30 3.14 -1.41
N ASN A 125 -15.28 3.94 -0.34
CA ASN A 125 -14.15 4.73 0.14
C ASN A 125 -13.16 3.94 1.01
N ILE A 126 -13.38 2.65 1.28
CA ILE A 126 -12.41 1.81 1.97
C ILE A 126 -11.14 1.71 1.09
N PRO A 127 -9.98 2.23 1.56
CA PRO A 127 -8.77 2.23 0.76
C PRO A 127 -8.18 0.81 0.67
N PRO A 128 -7.53 0.45 -0.45
CA PRO A 128 -6.80 -0.81 -0.52
C PRO A 128 -5.60 -0.80 0.43
N THR A 129 -5.20 -1.98 0.92
CA THR A 129 -3.99 -2.16 1.73
C THR A 129 -2.96 -2.97 0.96
N LEU A 130 -1.68 -2.62 1.13
CA LEU A 130 -0.55 -3.36 0.57
C LEU A 130 0.21 -4.06 1.68
N TYR A 131 0.31 -5.38 1.58
CA TYR A 131 1.08 -6.23 2.47
C TYR A 131 2.39 -6.63 1.81
N ARG A 132 3.50 -6.41 2.50
CA ARG A 132 4.81 -6.90 2.07
C ARG A 132 5.43 -7.73 3.19
N ASN A 133 5.81 -8.95 2.85
CA ASN A 133 6.45 -9.85 3.80
C ASN A 133 7.87 -9.39 4.15
N GLN A 134 8.29 -9.70 5.36
CA GLN A 134 9.67 -9.51 5.84
C GLN A 134 10.67 -10.28 4.98
N GLY A 135 11.91 -9.77 4.89
CA GLY A 135 12.99 -10.40 4.13
C GLY A 135 12.91 -10.18 2.61
N GLY A 136 11.91 -9.46 2.11
CA GLY A 136 11.87 -9.02 0.72
C GLY A 136 13.08 -8.16 0.36
N ARG A 137 13.61 -8.33 -0.86
CA ARG A 137 14.66 -7.44 -1.36
C ARG A 137 14.08 -6.07 -1.63
N LEU A 138 14.80 -5.03 -1.21
CA LEU A 138 14.41 -3.63 -1.33
C LEU A 138 15.57 -2.88 -1.97
N GLY A 139 15.24 -1.88 -2.78
CA GLY A 139 16.19 -0.92 -3.30
C GLY A 139 16.04 0.44 -2.61
N ILE A 140 17.13 1.20 -2.61
CA ILE A 140 17.16 2.57 -2.13
C ILE A 140 17.82 3.38 -3.23
N TYR A 141 17.09 4.34 -3.78
CA TYR A 141 17.65 5.27 -4.73
C TYR A 141 18.14 6.50 -3.98
N VAL A 142 19.47 6.62 -3.87
CA VAL A 142 20.12 7.73 -3.17
C VAL A 142 19.99 8.98 -4.03
N ALA A 143 19.12 9.91 -3.64
CA ALA A 143 18.75 11.09 -4.44
C ALA A 143 19.68 12.30 -4.23
N ARG A 144 20.72 12.15 -3.41
CA ARG A 144 21.68 13.20 -3.07
C ARG A 144 23.04 12.62 -2.75
N ASP A 145 24.09 13.40 -2.96
CA ASP A 145 25.43 13.00 -2.56
C ASP A 145 25.53 12.92 -1.03
N LEU A 146 26.15 11.84 -0.56
CA LEU A 146 26.41 11.60 0.85
C LEU A 146 27.90 11.82 1.09
N ASP A 147 28.24 12.83 1.89
CA ASP A 147 29.62 13.07 2.29
C ASP A 147 29.95 12.33 3.59
N PHE A 148 31.05 11.59 3.53
CA PHE A 148 31.58 10.75 4.61
C PHE A 148 32.93 11.25 5.14
N SER A 149 33.44 12.37 4.59
CA SER A 149 34.75 12.95 4.90
C SER A 149 34.93 13.32 6.38
N SER A 150 33.84 13.71 7.05
CA SER A 150 33.85 14.09 8.47
C SER A 150 33.90 12.90 9.42
N VAL A 151 33.61 11.69 8.93
CA VAL A 151 33.48 10.50 9.78
C VAL A 151 34.57 9.47 9.51
N TYR A 152 34.99 9.31 8.27
CA TYR A 152 36.04 8.36 7.90
C TYR A 152 37.33 9.08 7.52
N THR A 153 38.45 8.53 7.97
CA THR A 153 39.79 8.96 7.56
C THR A 153 40.56 7.78 6.97
N LEU A 154 41.41 8.07 6.00
CA LEU A 154 42.30 7.07 5.40
C LEU A 154 43.60 7.02 6.18
N ARG A 155 43.98 5.83 6.61
CA ARG A 155 45.29 5.58 7.24
C ARG A 155 46.09 4.64 6.34
N SER A 156 47.35 4.99 6.06
CA SER A 156 48.25 4.06 5.38
C SER A 156 48.51 2.87 6.29
N VAL A 157 48.23 1.67 5.81
CA VAL A 157 48.66 0.44 6.48
C VAL A 157 50.04 0.11 5.92
N ALA A 158 51.09 0.26 6.74
CA ALA A 158 52.42 -0.22 6.36
C ALA A 158 52.31 -1.74 6.14
N ARG A 159 52.80 -2.18 4.98
CA ARG A 159 52.71 -3.58 4.54
C ARG A 159 54.00 -4.31 4.89
#